data_AF-Q46FC0-F1
#
_entry.id   AF-Q46FC0-F1
#
_cell.length_a   1.000
_cell.length_b   1.000
_cell.length_c   1.000
_cell.angle_alpha   90.00
_cell.angle_beta   90.00
_cell.angle_gamma   90.00
#
_symmetry.space_group_name_H-M   'P 1'
#
loop_
_entity.id
_entity.type
_entity.pdbx_description
1 polymer ?
#
loop_
_entity_poly.entity_id
_entity_poly.type
_entity_poly.pdbx_seq_one_letter_code
_entity_poly.pdbx_strand_id
1 'polypeptide(L)'
;MKIRKNKPEENSGIIFGGILFFVVMALILKTSTLLNISNQIIVWVTVGLAALMVTIGHYTVSRKVIDEKKRTEDIMAIKGNLIGYFLWIIVLIIANLLKIEISTFAMLVGGYVTILLVLAYMNKRVIKEQK
;
A
#
# COMPACT_ATOMS: atom_id res chain seq x y z
N MET A 1 -27.16 16.30 -2.23
CA MET A 1 -26.02 15.36 -2.21
C MET A 1 -26.56 13.95 -2.02
N LYS A 2 -26.57 13.09 -3.05
CA LYS A 2 -27.03 11.69 -2.91
C LYS A 2 -25.90 10.88 -2.26
N ILE A 3 -26.10 10.44 -1.02
CA ILE A 3 -25.18 9.52 -0.35
C ILE A 3 -25.35 8.17 -1.06
N ARG A 4 -24.37 7.80 -1.91
CA ARG A 4 -24.32 6.48 -2.55
C ARG A 4 -24.07 5.48 -1.42
N LYS A 5 -25.08 4.70 -1.02
CA LYS A 5 -24.88 3.60 -0.07
C LYS A 5 -23.91 2.62 -0.72
N ASN A 6 -22.72 2.47 -0.14
CA ASN A 6 -21.78 1.44 -0.54
C ASN A 6 -22.47 0.08 -0.39
N LYS A 7 -22.26 -0.80 -1.37
CA LYS A 7 -22.79 -2.15 -1.27
C LYS A 7 -22.10 -2.87 -0.10
N PRO A 8 -22.77 -3.79 0.60
CA PRO A 8 -22.17 -4.52 1.71
C PRO A 8 -20.88 -5.26 1.29
N GLU A 9 -20.80 -5.71 0.04
CA GLU A 9 -19.59 -6.36 -0.47
C GLU A 9 -18.38 -5.39 -0.53
N GLU A 10 -18.61 -4.10 -0.80
CA GLU A 10 -17.58 -3.05 -0.86
C GLU A 10 -16.88 -2.87 0.50
N ASN A 11 -17.67 -2.80 1.57
CA ASN A 11 -17.14 -2.70 2.94
C ASN A 11 -16.48 -4.01 3.38
N SER A 12 -17.02 -5.16 2.96
CA SER A 12 -16.43 -6.47 3.30
C SER A 12 -15.04 -6.67 2.68
N GLY A 13 -14.79 -6.09 1.51
CA GLY A 13 -13.47 -6.13 0.87
C GLY A 13 -12.39 -5.38 1.66
N ILE A 14 -12.72 -4.23 2.22
CA ILE A 14 -11.80 -3.46 3.07
C ILE A 14 -11.47 -4.25 4.34
N ILE A 15 -12.49 -4.84 4.99
CA ILE A 15 -12.31 -5.69 6.18
C ILE A 15 -11.41 -6.88 5.85
N PHE A 16 -11.68 -7.56 4.73
CA PHE A 16 -10.86 -8.68 4.27
C PHE A 16 -9.41 -8.27 4.05
N GLY A 17 -9.15 -7.11 3.43
CA GLY A 17 -7.81 -6.57 3.26
C GLY A 17 -7.10 -6.27 4.58
N GLY A 18 -7.83 -5.74 5.57
CA GLY A 18 -7.31 -5.54 6.93
C GLY A 18 -6.92 -6.85 7.61
N ILE A 19 -7.75 -7.89 7.51
CA ILE A 19 -7.42 -9.23 8.04
C ILE A 19 -6.18 -9.79 7.35
N LEU A 20 -6.10 -9.69 6.02
CA LEU A 20 -4.95 -10.14 5.24
C LEU A 20 -3.67 -9.42 5.67
N PHE A 21 -3.74 -8.12 5.95
CA PHE A 21 -2.61 -7.36 6.49
C PHE A 21 -2.09 -7.94 7.80
N PHE A 22 -2.96 -8.23 8.78
CA PHE A 22 -2.54 -8.82 10.05
C PHE A 22 -1.91 -10.21 9.88
N VAL A 23 -2.43 -11.03 8.97
CA VAL A 23 -1.84 -12.34 8.65
C VAL A 23 -0.44 -12.18 8.07
N VAL A 24 -0.25 -11.29 7.10
CA VAL A 24 1.06 -11.04 6.48
C VAL A 24 2.04 -10.42 7.48
N MET A 25 1.60 -9.46 8.29
CA MET A 25 2.39 -8.87 9.37
C MET A 25 2.90 -9.93 10.35
N ALA A 26 2.04 -10.85 10.80
CA ALA A 26 2.45 -11.92 11.70
C ALA A 26 3.52 -12.84 11.09
N LEU A 27 3.41 -13.15 9.79
CA LEU A 27 4.41 -13.93 9.06
C LEU A 27 5.74 -13.20 8.95
N ILE A 28 5.73 -11.90 8.63
CA ILE A 28 6.94 -11.07 8.52
C ILE A 28 7.67 -10.98 9.85
N LEU A 29 6.95 -10.70 10.94
CA LEU A 29 7.57 -10.58 12.27
C LEU A 29 8.19 -11.91 12.73
N LYS A 30 7.56 -13.03 12.39
CA LYS A 30 8.10 -14.37 12.68
C LYS A 30 9.38 -14.65 11.89
N THR A 31 9.48 -14.24 10.63
CA THR A 31 10.66 -14.49 9.80
C THR A 31 11.78 -13.49 10.06
N SER A 32 11.46 -12.25 10.43
CA SER A 32 12.47 -11.21 10.70
C SER A 32 13.29 -11.50 11.95
N THR A 33 12.67 -12.07 13.00
CA THR A 33 13.38 -12.50 14.22
C THR A 33 14.38 -13.61 13.93
N LEU A 34 14.10 -14.48 12.95
CA LEU A 34 15.00 -15.54 12.50
C LEU A 34 16.21 -15.00 11.70
N LEU A 35 16.04 -13.89 10.97
CA LEU A 35 17.02 -13.40 9.98
C LEU A 35 17.89 -12.24 10.47
N ASN A 36 17.64 -11.70 11.67
CA ASN A 36 18.39 -10.58 12.28
C ASN A 36 18.59 -9.37 11.34
N ILE A 37 17.55 -9.02 10.58
CA ILE A 37 17.56 -7.93 9.59
C ILE A 37 17.47 -6.56 10.29
N SER A 38 17.96 -5.50 9.64
CA SER A 38 17.87 -4.10 10.11
C SER A 38 16.44 -3.66 10.47
N ASN A 39 16.32 -2.97 11.61
CA ASN A 39 15.05 -2.56 12.20
C ASN A 39 14.22 -1.67 11.25
N GLN A 40 14.82 -0.66 10.61
CA GLN A 40 14.06 0.28 9.75
C GLN A 40 13.48 -0.39 8.50
N ILE A 41 14.20 -1.34 7.90
CA ILE A 41 13.68 -2.08 6.74
C ILE A 41 12.54 -3.01 7.17
N ILE A 42 12.69 -3.72 8.29
CA ILE A 42 11.62 -4.60 8.81
C ILE A 42 10.35 -3.80 9.11
N VAL A 43 10.48 -2.66 9.78
CA VAL A 43 9.30 -1.85 10.13
C VAL A 43 8.58 -1.39 8.87
N TRP A 44 9.29 -0.91 7.84
CA TRP A 44 8.63 -0.54 6.59
C TRP A 44 8.02 -1.73 5.85
N VAL A 45 8.73 -2.85 5.76
CA VAL A 45 8.20 -4.07 5.12
C VAL A 45 6.94 -4.58 5.82
N THR A 46 6.85 -4.37 7.13
CA THR A 46 5.68 -4.76 7.92
C THR A 46 4.53 -3.77 7.72
N VAL A 47 4.75 -2.49 7.99
CA VAL A 47 3.66 -1.50 8.09
C VAL A 47 3.30 -0.92 6.71
N GLY A 48 4.27 -0.76 5.82
CA GLY A 48 4.10 -0.19 4.47
C GLY A 48 3.14 -0.99 3.59
N LEU A 49 2.92 -2.27 3.87
CA LEU A 49 1.97 -3.13 3.16
C LEU A 49 0.50 -2.81 3.48
N ALA A 50 0.18 -2.06 4.54
CA ALA A 50 -1.19 -1.85 4.98
C ALA A 50 -2.10 -1.30 3.87
N ALA A 51 -1.68 -0.22 3.21
CA ALA A 51 -2.45 0.41 2.13
C ALA A 51 -2.64 -0.53 0.93
N LEU A 52 -1.61 -1.31 0.60
CA LEU A 52 -1.68 -2.30 -0.47
C LEU A 52 -2.68 -3.42 -0.14
N MET A 53 -2.64 -3.97 1.08
CA MET A 53 -3.53 -5.06 1.50
C MET A 53 -5.00 -4.64 1.53
N VAL A 54 -5.28 -3.43 2.02
CA VAL A 54 -6.64 -2.87 1.99
C VAL A 54 -7.14 -2.73 0.55
N THR A 55 -6.30 -2.21 -0.36
CA THR A 55 -6.68 -2.03 -1.77
C THR A 55 -6.88 -3.37 -2.49
N ILE A 56 -5.99 -4.35 -2.25
CA ILE A 56 -6.11 -5.71 -2.79
C ILE A 56 -7.38 -6.38 -2.26
N GLY A 57 -7.67 -6.24 -0.97
CA GLY A 57 -8.87 -6.81 -0.36
C GLY A 57 -10.14 -6.22 -0.94
N HIS A 58 -10.20 -4.88 -1.06
CA HIS A 58 -11.30 -4.18 -1.70
C HIS A 58 -11.51 -4.68 -3.14
N TYR A 59 -10.46 -4.69 -3.96
CA TYR A 59 -10.52 -5.17 -5.34
C TYR A 59 -10.99 -6.63 -5.42
N THR A 60 -10.42 -7.51 -4.61
CA THR A 60 -10.66 -8.96 -4.69
C THR A 60 -12.14 -9.29 -4.43
N VAL A 61 -12.71 -8.69 -3.39
CA VAL A 61 -14.08 -8.98 -2.97
C VAL A 61 -15.09 -8.20 -3.81
N SER A 62 -14.77 -6.94 -4.16
CA SER A 62 -15.76 -6.02 -4.72
C SER A 62 -15.74 -5.94 -6.25
N ARG A 63 -14.73 -6.51 -6.94
CA ARG A 63 -14.54 -6.38 -8.41
C ARG A 63 -15.76 -6.73 -9.27
N LYS A 64 -16.65 -7.60 -8.78
CA LYS A 64 -17.86 -8.04 -9.51
C LYS A 64 -19.07 -7.11 -9.29
N VAL A 65 -19.03 -6.28 -8.25
CA VAL A 65 -20.17 -5.46 -7.83
C VAL A 65 -19.95 -3.96 -7.98
N ILE A 66 -18.69 -3.53 -8.11
CA ILE A 66 -18.29 -2.15 -8.41
C ILE A 66 -18.32 -1.87 -9.91
N ASP A 67 -18.46 -0.59 -10.27
CA ASP A 67 -18.40 -0.16 -11.67
C ASP A 67 -16.97 -0.26 -12.24
N GLU A 68 -16.86 -0.26 -13.57
CA GLU A 68 -15.58 -0.39 -14.27
C GLU A 68 -14.59 0.73 -13.94
N LYS A 69 -15.11 1.93 -13.66
CA LYS A 69 -14.31 3.07 -13.22
C LYS A 69 -13.62 2.77 -11.88
N LYS A 70 -14.39 2.40 -10.85
CA LYS A 70 -13.84 2.00 -9.54
C LYS A 70 -12.87 0.83 -9.66
N ARG A 71 -13.17 -0.16 -10.49
CA ARG A 71 -12.27 -1.30 -10.74
C ARG A 71 -10.92 -0.85 -11.33
N THR A 72 -10.95 0.12 -12.24
CA THR A 72 -9.73 0.69 -12.84
C THR A 72 -8.95 1.52 -11.82
N GLU A 73 -9.64 2.29 -10.98
CA GLU A 73 -9.06 3.03 -9.86
C GLU A 73 -8.36 2.08 -8.86
N ASP A 74 -9.00 0.96 -8.49
CA ASP A 74 -8.40 -0.08 -7.64
C ASP A 74 -7.12 -0.66 -8.26
N ILE A 75 -7.14 -1.03 -9.54
CA ILE A 75 -5.96 -1.58 -10.24
C ILE A 75 -4.82 -0.56 -10.27
N MET A 76 -5.14 0.70 -10.54
CA MET A 76 -4.18 1.78 -10.53
C MET A 76 -3.61 2.02 -9.12
N ALA A 77 -4.47 1.96 -8.09
CA ALA A 77 -4.07 2.06 -6.70
C ALA A 77 -3.15 0.91 -6.28
N ILE A 78 -3.43 -0.33 -6.70
CA ILE A 78 -2.56 -1.49 -6.46
C ILE A 78 -1.18 -1.26 -7.09
N LYS A 79 -1.14 -0.86 -8.37
CA LYS A 79 0.12 -0.59 -9.08
C LYS A 79 0.91 0.54 -8.42
N GLY A 80 0.25 1.65 -8.08
CA GLY A 80 0.89 2.81 -7.45
C GLY A 80 1.41 2.51 -6.04
N ASN A 81 0.64 1.75 -5.24
CA ASN A 81 1.10 1.26 -3.93
C ASN A 81 2.36 0.40 -4.08
N LEU A 82 2.39 -0.56 -5.02
CA LEU A 82 3.56 -1.40 -5.25
C LEU A 82 4.79 -0.57 -5.63
N ILE A 83 4.65 0.34 -6.62
CA ILE A 83 5.75 1.19 -7.06
C ILE A 83 6.26 2.05 -5.91
N GLY A 84 5.38 2.76 -5.20
CA GLY A 84 5.77 3.61 -4.08
C GLY A 84 6.40 2.83 -2.91
N TYR A 85 5.87 1.66 -2.61
CA TYR A 85 6.40 0.76 -1.59
C TYR A 85 7.85 0.33 -1.90
N PHE A 86 8.11 -0.11 -3.13
CA PHE A 86 9.45 -0.53 -3.54
C PHE A 86 10.41 0.65 -3.68
N LEU A 87 9.96 1.81 -4.18
CA LEU A 87 10.78 3.02 -4.21
C LEU A 87 11.27 3.40 -2.80
N TRP A 88 10.39 3.35 -1.81
CA TRP A 88 10.78 3.65 -0.44
C TRP A 88 11.71 2.59 0.16
N ILE A 89 11.52 1.31 -0.15
CA ILE A 89 12.49 0.26 0.23
C ILE A 89 13.89 0.59 -0.27
N ILE A 90 14.03 1.04 -1.51
CA ILE A 90 15.34 1.42 -2.08
C ILE A 90 15.98 2.55 -1.26
N VAL A 91 15.20 3.57 -0.88
CA VAL A 91 15.67 4.66 -0.01
C VAL A 91 16.18 4.12 1.33
N LEU A 92 15.44 3.21 1.97
CA LEU A 92 15.83 2.61 3.25
C LEU A 92 17.06 1.72 3.15
N ILE A 93 17.23 1.00 2.03
CA ILE A 93 18.45 0.21 1.75
C ILE A 93 19.65 1.15 1.63
N ILE A 94 19.54 2.22 0.84
CA ILE A 94 20.63 3.21 0.68
C ILE A 94 20.97 3.85 2.04
N ALA A 95 19.97 4.29 2.80
CA ALA A 95 20.19 4.85 4.13
C ALA A 95 20.92 3.85 5.05
N ASN A 96 20.51 2.58 5.05
CA ASN A 96 21.13 1.53 5.85
C ASN A 96 22.59 1.27 5.43
N LEU A 97 22.88 1.24 4.11
CA LEU A 97 24.25 1.09 3.60
C LEU A 97 25.15 2.26 3.99
N LEU A 98 24.58 3.47 4.08
CA LEU A 98 25.27 4.68 4.54
C LEU A 98 25.29 4.83 6.06
N LYS A 99 24.73 3.87 6.82
CA LYS A 99 24.58 3.92 8.28
C LYS A 99 23.81 5.15 8.77
N ILE A 100 22.86 5.63 7.96
CA ILE A 100 21.94 6.71 8.32
C ILE A 100 20.75 6.10 9.03
N GLU A 101 20.55 6.50 10.28
CA GLU A 101 19.36 6.15 11.05
C GLU A 101 18.21 7.09 10.72
N ILE A 102 17.11 6.53 10.23
CA ILE A 102 15.88 7.27 9.98
C ILE A 102 14.93 7.00 11.13
N SER A 103 14.40 8.05 11.76
CA SER A 103 13.42 7.89 12.82
C SER A 103 12.17 7.14 12.30
N THR A 104 11.54 6.35 13.16
CA THR A 104 10.36 5.57 12.77
C THR A 104 9.26 6.44 12.17
N PHE A 105 9.06 7.64 12.72
CA PHE A 105 8.10 8.61 12.19
C PHE A 105 8.45 9.07 10.78
N ALA A 106 9.70 9.49 10.53
CA ALA A 106 10.13 9.95 9.22
C ALA A 106 10.09 8.84 8.16
N MET A 107 10.43 7.61 8.54
CA MET A 107 10.33 6.44 7.68
C MET A 107 8.87 6.14 7.29
N LEU A 108 7.93 6.18 8.24
CA LEU A 108 6.51 5.92 7.94
C LEU A 108 5.91 7.01 7.07
N VAL A 109 6.11 8.28 7.46
CA VAL A 109 5.59 9.44 6.71
C VAL A 109 6.20 9.49 5.32
N GLY A 110 7.52 9.36 5.20
CA GLY A 110 8.21 9.40 3.91
C GLY A 110 7.75 8.29 2.97
N GLY A 111 7.52 7.08 3.49
CA GLY A 111 7.02 5.97 2.69
C GLY A 111 5.60 6.19 2.16
N TYR A 112 4.67 6.60 3.01
CA TYR A 112 3.30 6.88 2.56
C TYR A 112 3.20 8.12 1.67
N VAL A 113 4.00 9.16 1.93
CA VAL A 113 4.12 10.32 1.02
C VAL A 113 4.62 9.86 -0.35
N THR A 114 5.62 8.98 -0.40
CA THR A 114 6.12 8.41 -1.66
C THR A 114 5.00 7.68 -2.42
N ILE A 115 4.22 6.84 -1.74
CA ILE A 115 3.06 6.17 -2.33
C ILE A 115 2.04 7.18 -2.88
N LEU A 116 1.69 8.20 -2.12
CA LEU A 116 0.74 9.23 -2.55
C LEU A 116 1.23 10.01 -3.77
N LEU A 117 2.51 10.35 -3.81
CA LEU A 117 3.11 11.04 -4.97
C LEU A 117 3.07 10.18 -6.23
N VAL A 118 3.37 8.88 -6.11
CA VAL A 118 3.25 7.94 -7.23
C VAL A 118 1.80 7.84 -7.72
N LEU A 119 0.84 7.72 -6.81
CA LEU A 119 -0.59 7.67 -7.15
C LEU A 119 -1.04 8.95 -7.86
N ALA A 120 -0.67 10.12 -7.34
CA ALA A 120 -0.99 11.41 -7.95
C ALA A 120 -0.39 11.53 -9.36
N TYR A 121 0.84 11.06 -9.55
CA TYR A 121 1.51 11.03 -10.84
C TYR A 121 0.78 10.13 -11.85
N MET A 122 0.40 8.91 -11.43
CA MET A 122 -0.32 7.97 -12.29
C MET A 122 -1.71 8.49 -12.67
N ASN A 123 -2.46 9.05 -11.72
CA ASN A 123 -3.76 9.67 -11.97
C ASN A 123 -3.67 10.79 -13.00
N LYS A 124 -2.63 11.64 -12.92
CA LYS A 124 -2.42 12.74 -13.87
C LYS A 124 -2.13 12.24 -15.29
N ARG A 125 -1.44 11.11 -15.46
CA ARG A 125 -1.20 10.50 -16.77
C ARG A 125 -2.49 9.97 -17.40
N VAL A 126 -3.32 9.26 -16.62
CA VAL A 126 -4.61 8.74 -17.11
C VAL A 126 -5.52 9.85 -17.61
N ILE A 127 -5.59 10.98 -16.89
CA ILE A 127 -6.41 12.14 -17.33
C ILE A 127 -5.89 12.76 -18.63
N LYS A 128 -4.57 12.74 -18.86
CA LYS A 128 -3.97 13.27 -20.09
C LYS A 128 -4.21 12.36 -21.30
N GLU A 129 -4.27 11.05 -21.12
CA GLU A 129 -4.49 10.07 -22.20
C GLU A 129 -5.96 9.99 -22.66
N GLN A 130 -6.88 10.59 -21.89
CA GLN A 130 -8.31 10.66 -22.22
C GLN A 130 -8.75 11.98 -22.89
N LYS A 131 -7.82 12.92 -23.13
CA LYS A 131 -8.06 14.19 -23.84
C LYS A 131 -7.44 14.16 -25.22
#